data_AF-A0A1G9RK42-F1
#
_entry.id   AF-A0A1G9RK42-F1
#
_cell.length_a   1.000
_cell.length_b   1.000
_cell.length_c   1.000
_cell.angle_alpha   90.00
_cell.angle_beta   90.00
_cell.angle_gamma   90.00
#
_symmetry.space_group_name_H-M   'P 1'
#
loop_
_entity.id
_entity.type
_entity.pdbx_description
1 polymer ?
#
loop_
_entity_poly.entity_id
_entity_poly.type
_entity_poly.pdbx_seq_one_letter_code
_entity_poly.pdbx_strand_id
1 'polypeptide(L)'
;MSRKRRHFTAKFKSDLVLELLKGEKDLHAIAIENSIQPNLLRNWKKEFLDKASVVFDDSREEHIREKLDEERKEKEAYAKKVGQLTMQVDWLKKKSTELLGPGYESKFSPKPFDD
;
A
#
# COMPACT_ATOMS: atom_id res chain seq x y z
N MET A 1 24.04 -5.53 -26.57
CA MET A 1 24.42 -5.56 -25.14
C MET A 1 23.59 -4.51 -24.38
N SER A 2 22.59 -4.94 -23.62
CA SER A 2 21.81 -4.02 -22.75
C SER A 2 22.73 -3.53 -21.62
N ARG A 3 23.00 -2.22 -21.55
CA ARG A 3 23.74 -1.65 -20.41
C ARG A 3 22.86 -1.79 -19.16
N LYS A 4 23.38 -2.48 -18.14
CA LYS A 4 22.73 -2.58 -16.81
C LYS A 4 22.48 -1.18 -16.27
N ARG A 5 21.23 -0.86 -15.94
CA ARG A 5 20.83 0.46 -15.41
C ARG A 5 21.52 0.65 -14.05
N ARG A 6 22.24 1.77 -13.88
CA ARG A 6 22.78 2.16 -12.58
C ARG A 6 21.62 2.54 -11.66
N HIS A 7 21.59 1.97 -10.46
CA HIS A 7 20.66 2.33 -9.39
C HIS A 7 21.37 3.22 -8.38
N PHE A 8 20.69 4.29 -7.94
CA PHE A 8 21.19 5.23 -6.93
C PHE A 8 20.25 5.21 -5.73
N THR A 9 20.80 5.19 -4.52
CA THR A 9 20.02 5.19 -3.28
C THR A 9 19.35 6.56 -3.08
N ALA A 10 18.23 6.58 -2.33
CA ALA A 10 17.53 7.83 -2.04
C ALA A 10 18.43 8.84 -1.30
N LYS A 11 19.19 8.37 -0.31
CA LYS A 11 20.16 9.17 0.45
C LYS A 11 21.20 9.82 -0.46
N PHE A 12 21.79 9.04 -1.38
CA PHE A 12 22.78 9.57 -2.30
C PHE A 12 22.20 10.68 -3.20
N LYS A 13 20.98 10.49 -3.71
CA LYS A 13 20.30 11.52 -4.50
C LYS A 13 20.03 12.78 -3.67
N SER A 14 19.54 12.64 -2.45
CA SER A 14 19.23 13.79 -1.58
C SER A 14 20.48 14.57 -1.20
N ASP A 15 21.57 13.89 -0.86
CA ASP A 15 22.82 14.54 -0.44
C ASP A 15 23.37 15.44 -1.57
N LEU A 16 23.38 14.94 -2.81
CA LEU A 16 23.84 15.72 -3.96
C LEU A 16 22.91 16.88 -4.33
N VAL A 17 21.60 16.69 -4.20
CA VAL A 17 20.64 17.79 -4.42
C VAL A 17 20.80 18.85 -3.34
N LEU A 18 21.03 18.47 -2.08
CA LEU A 18 21.29 19.40 -0.98
C LEU A 18 22.60 20.16 -1.18
N GLU A 19 23.69 19.50 -1.57
CA GLU A 19 24.95 20.16 -1.92
C GLU A 19 24.75 21.19 -3.05
N LEU A 20 24.00 20.82 -4.09
CA LEU A 20 23.66 21.72 -5.19
C LEU A 20 22.78 22.90 -4.74
N LEU A 21 21.87 22.70 -3.79
CA LEU A 21 21.00 23.75 -3.25
C LEU A 21 21.74 24.69 -2.30
N LYS A 22 22.74 24.21 -1.57
CA LYS A 22 23.64 25.04 -0.75
C LYS A 22 24.50 25.98 -1.60
N GLY A 23 24.76 25.60 -2.86
CA GLY A 23 25.53 26.41 -3.81
C GLY A 23 27.04 26.38 -3.58
N GLU A 24 27.55 25.43 -2.79
CA GLU A 24 28.98 25.25 -2.53
C GLU A 24 29.76 24.83 -3.79
N LYS A 25 29.11 24.07 -4.69
CA LYS A 25 29.65 23.64 -5.98
C LYS A 25 28.62 23.81 -7.09
N ASP A 26 29.11 24.08 -8.30
CA ASP A 26 28.25 24.11 -9.49
C ASP A 26 27.73 22.71 -9.84
N LEU A 27 26.58 22.68 -10.51
CA LEU A 27 25.94 21.47 -11.03
C LEU A 27 26.90 20.62 -11.85
N HIS A 28 27.73 21.22 -12.70
CA HIS A 28 28.67 20.47 -13.54
C HIS A 28 29.80 19.86 -12.71
N ALA A 29 30.29 20.58 -11.69
CA ALA A 29 31.32 20.08 -10.80
C ALA A 29 30.83 18.85 -10.00
N ILE A 30 29.65 18.95 -9.39
CA ILE A 30 29.03 17.85 -8.64
C ILE A 30 28.78 16.65 -9.56
N ALA A 31 28.28 16.89 -10.78
CA ALA A 31 28.02 15.85 -11.76
C ALA A 31 29.30 15.11 -12.19
N ILE A 32 30.40 15.84 -12.44
CA ILE A 32 31.70 15.25 -12.82
C ILE A 32 32.28 14.45 -11.65
N GLU A 33 32.36 15.04 -10.45
CA GLU A 33 32.94 14.42 -9.25
C GLU A 33 32.24 13.10 -8.91
N ASN A 34 30.92 13.04 -9.08
CA ASN A 34 30.12 11.86 -8.77
C ASN A 34 29.90 10.93 -9.98
N SER A 35 30.49 11.25 -11.14
CA SER A 35 30.32 10.51 -12.40
C SER A 35 28.84 10.32 -12.77
N ILE A 36 28.06 11.41 -12.69
CA ILE A 36 26.64 11.51 -12.99
C ILE A 36 26.43 12.43 -14.17
N GLN A 37 25.41 12.16 -14.99
CA GLN A 37 25.04 13.09 -16.06
C GLN A 37 24.39 14.36 -15.47
N PRO A 38 24.80 15.58 -15.89
CA PRO A 38 24.22 16.84 -15.42
C PRO A 38 22.69 16.90 -15.48
N ASN A 39 22.09 16.39 -16.56
CA ASN A 39 20.63 16.33 -16.71
C ASN A 39 19.96 15.44 -15.66
N LEU A 40 20.62 14.37 -15.22
CA LEU A 40 20.08 13.49 -14.18
C LEU A 40 20.03 14.22 -12.83
N LEU A 41 21.07 14.99 -12.50
CA LEU A 41 21.09 15.81 -11.28
C LEU A 41 20.05 16.95 -11.34
N ARG A 42 19.83 17.57 -12.51
CA ARG A 42 18.72 18.52 -12.72
C ARG A 42 17.36 17.89 -12.45
N ASN A 43 17.12 16.69 -12.96
CA ASN A 43 15.88 15.96 -12.74
C ASN A 43 15.66 15.63 -11.27
N TRP A 44 16.71 15.18 -10.56
CA TRP A 44 16.61 14.91 -9.12
C TRP A 44 16.34 16.18 -8.31
N LYS A 45 16.96 17.31 -8.65
CA LYS A 45 16.65 18.59 -8.01
C LYS A 45 15.18 18.96 -8.18
N LYS A 46 14.64 18.80 -9.39
CA LYS A 46 13.21 19.04 -9.65
C LYS A 46 12.34 18.10 -8.83
N GLU A 47 12.59 16.79 -8.89
CA GLU A 47 11.83 15.79 -8.12
C GLU A 47 11.87 16.04 -6.61
N PHE A 48 13.01 16.48 -6.08
CA PHE A 48 13.16 16.80 -4.67
C PHE A 48 12.30 18.00 -4.28
N LEU A 49 12.37 19.10 -5.06
CA LEU A 49 11.59 20.30 -4.78
C LEU A 49 10.08 20.05 -4.93
N ASP A 50 9.66 19.29 -5.95
CA ASP A 50 8.26 18.93 -6.18
C ASP A 50 7.68 18.12 -5.00
N LYS A 51 8.51 17.32 -4.33
CA LYS A 51 8.11 16.50 -3.17
C LYS A 51 8.41 17.13 -1.81
N ALA A 52 9.15 18.23 -1.78
CA ALA A 52 9.60 18.85 -0.53
C ALA A 52 8.43 19.38 0.31
N SER A 53 7.41 19.97 -0.35
CA SER A 53 6.21 20.48 0.34
C SER A 53 5.46 19.38 1.10
N VAL A 54 5.42 18.16 0.54
CA VAL A 54 4.74 17.00 1.14
C VAL A 54 5.35 16.59 2.47
N VAL A 55 6.62 16.94 2.74
CA VAL A 55 7.28 16.64 4.02
C VAL A 55 6.75 17.52 5.16
N PHE A 56 6.24 18.71 4.85
CA PHE A 56 5.68 19.66 5.81
C PHE A 56 4.14 19.63 5.85
N ASP A 57 3.52 18.74 5.08
CA ASP A 57 2.07 18.57 5.06
C ASP A 57 1.67 17.58 6.17
N ASP A 58 1.41 18.13 7.36
CA ASP A 58 0.99 17.36 8.55
C ASP A 58 -0.36 16.62 8.33
N SER A 59 -1.17 17.07 7.36
CA SER A 59 -2.45 16.42 7.01
C SER A 59 -2.26 15.05 6.37
N ARG A 60 -1.08 14.76 5.79
CA ARG A 60 -0.82 13.47 5.15
C ARG A 60 -0.86 12.32 6.15
N GLU A 61 -0.28 12.51 7.33
CA GLU A 61 -0.33 11.48 8.37
C GLU A 61 -1.73 11.31 8.93
N GLU A 62 -2.47 12.40 9.09
CA GLU A 62 -3.86 12.38 9.53
C GLU A 62 -4.74 11.63 8.53
N HIS A 63 -4.65 11.94 7.24
CA HIS A 63 -5.38 11.24 6.19
C HIS A 63 -5.03 9.75 6.07
N ILE A 64 -3.77 9.36 6.33
CA ILE A 64 -3.39 7.94 6.37
C ILE A 64 -4.05 7.25 7.57
N ARG A 65 -4.05 7.89 8.74
CA ARG A 65 -4.69 7.36 9.95
C ARG A 65 -6.21 7.23 9.77
N GLU A 66 -6.85 8.25 9.22
CA GLU A 66 -8.29 8.24 8.93
C GLU A 66 -8.68 7.07 8.02
N LYS A 67 -7.96 6.88 6.90
CA LYS A 67 -8.21 5.73 6.00
C LYS A 67 -8.02 4.39 6.69
N LEU A 68 -6.98 4.25 7.52
CA LEU A 68 -6.74 3.02 8.27
C LEU A 68 -7.86 2.75 9.28
N ASP A 69 -8.40 3.80 9.92
CA ASP A 69 -9.50 3.66 10.87
C ASP A 69 -10.83 3.33 10.16
N GLU A 70 -11.07 3.88 8.97
CA GLU A 70 -12.20 3.50 8.12
C GLU A 70 -12.13 2.02 7.71
N GLU A 71 -10.97 1.58 7.18
CA GLU A 71 -10.75 0.18 6.81
C GLU A 71 -10.93 -0.78 8.01
N ARG A 72 -10.50 -0.36 9.20
CA ARG A 72 -10.70 -1.12 10.44
C ARG A 72 -12.18 -1.24 10.80
N LYS A 73 -12.92 -0.13 10.77
CA LYS A 73 -14.37 -0.12 11.05
C LYS A 73 -15.14 -1.00 10.08
N GLU A 74 -14.82 -0.93 8.79
CA GLU A 74 -15.45 -1.80 7.78
C GLU A 74 -15.15 -3.27 8.05
N LYS A 75 -13.88 -3.61 8.33
CA LYS A 75 -13.48 -4.98 8.64
C LYS A 75 -14.17 -5.53 9.89
N GLU A 76 -14.32 -4.72 10.94
CA GLU A 76 -15.06 -5.08 12.15
C GLU A 76 -16.54 -5.32 11.86
N ALA A 77 -17.18 -4.46 11.04
CA ALA A 77 -18.56 -4.62 10.63
C ALA A 77 -18.77 -5.93 9.84
N TYR A 78 -17.89 -6.24 8.90
CA TYR A 78 -17.91 -7.51 8.17
C TYR A 78 -17.70 -8.71 9.08
N ALA A 79 -16.73 -8.67 9.99
CA ALA A 79 -16.47 -9.75 10.94
C ALA A 79 -17.68 -10.03 11.84
N LYS A 80 -18.35 -8.97 12.33
CA LYS A 80 -19.60 -9.10 13.10
C LYS A 80 -20.71 -9.73 12.28
N LYS A 81 -20.87 -9.31 11.02
CA LYS A 81 -21.91 -9.86 10.13
C LYS A 81 -21.65 -11.34 9.83
N VAL A 82 -20.40 -11.71 9.54
CA VAL A 82 -20.00 -13.10 9.32
C VAL A 82 -20.28 -13.93 10.57
N GLY A 83 -19.85 -13.47 11.75
CA GLY A 83 -20.12 -14.20 13.00
C GLY A 83 -21.60 -14.42 13.26
N GLN A 84 -22.44 -13.41 13.04
CA GLN A 84 -23.90 -13.55 13.16
C GLN A 84 -24.47 -14.57 12.17
N LEU A 85 -24.04 -14.49 10.91
CA LEU A 85 -24.51 -15.42 9.87
C LEU A 85 -24.04 -16.85 10.14
N THR A 86 -22.80 -17.04 10.59
CA THR A 86 -22.28 -18.36 10.99
C THR A 86 -23.13 -18.97 12.09
N MET A 87 -23.42 -18.21 13.16
CA MET A 87 -24.30 -18.69 14.24
C MET A 87 -25.70 -19.06 13.75
N GLN A 88 -26.28 -18.24 12.86
CA GLN A 88 -27.60 -18.50 12.28
C GLN A 88 -27.60 -19.76 11.40
N VAL A 89 -26.57 -19.91 10.56
CA VAL A 89 -26.39 -21.09 9.71
C VAL A 89 -26.22 -22.33 10.56
N ASP A 90 -25.34 -22.31 11.57
CA ASP A 90 -25.11 -23.46 12.46
C ASP A 90 -26.39 -23.87 13.19
N TRP A 91 -27.16 -22.89 13.66
CA TRP A 91 -28.46 -23.16 14.29
C TRP A 91 -29.47 -23.79 13.32
N LEU A 92 -29.58 -23.26 12.10
CA LEU A 92 -30.45 -23.81 11.07
C LEU A 92 -30.04 -25.22 10.68
N LYS A 93 -28.74 -25.47 10.50
CA LYS A 93 -28.21 -26.81 10.19
C LYS A 93 -28.56 -27.83 11.27
N LYS A 94 -28.42 -27.43 12.54
CA LYS A 94 -28.83 -28.26 13.68
C LYS A 94 -30.31 -28.60 13.62
N LYS A 95 -31.18 -27.61 13.37
CA LYS A 95 -32.63 -27.82 13.28
C LYS A 95 -33.04 -28.67 12.08
N SER A 96 -32.43 -28.46 10.93
CA SER A 96 -32.66 -29.31 9.76
C SER A 96 -32.22 -30.75 9.99
N THR A 97 -31.11 -30.96 10.71
CA THR A 97 -30.67 -32.31 11.10
C THR A 97 -31.67 -32.98 12.05
N GLU A 98 -32.17 -32.25 13.05
CA GLU A 98 -33.19 -32.74 14.00
C GLU A 98 -34.51 -33.12 13.29
N LEU A 99 -34.94 -32.35 12.28
CA LEU A 99 -36.24 -32.53 11.61
C LEU A 99 -36.20 -33.46 10.39
N LEU A 100 -35.15 -33.37 9.57
CA LEU A 100 -35.06 -34.03 8.26
C LEU A 100 -34.01 -35.15 8.23
N GLY A 101 -33.28 -35.34 9.33
CA GLY A 101 -32.21 -36.32 9.46
C GLY A 101 -30.87 -35.86 8.86
N PRO A 102 -29.77 -36.59 9.12
CA PRO A 102 -28.40 -36.17 8.74
C PRO A 102 -28.16 -36.01 7.24
N GLY A 103 -29.00 -36.59 6.39
CA GLY A 103 -28.87 -36.54 4.92
C GLY A 103 -29.56 -35.36 4.25
N TYR A 104 -30.05 -34.37 5.01
CA TYR A 104 -30.83 -33.27 4.44
C TYR A 104 -30.01 -32.35 3.53
N GLU A 105 -28.73 -32.10 3.85
CA GLU A 105 -27.88 -31.18 3.07
C GLU A 105 -27.77 -31.63 1.60
N SER A 106 -27.55 -32.93 1.38
CA SER A 106 -27.46 -33.51 0.03
C SER A 106 -28.76 -33.44 -0.76
N LYS A 107 -29.91 -33.37 -0.09
CA LYS A 107 -31.24 -33.37 -0.74
C LYS A 107 -31.79 -31.96 -0.97
N PHE A 108 -31.47 -31.01 -0.10
CA PHE A 108 -32.13 -29.71 -0.05
C PHE A 108 -31.18 -28.51 -0.05
N SER A 109 -29.87 -28.72 0.04
CA SER A 109 -28.89 -27.62 -0.02
C SER A 109 -27.71 -27.99 -0.92
N PRO A 110 -27.93 -28.13 -2.25
CA PRO A 110 -26.83 -28.23 -3.21
C PRO A 110 -25.97 -26.98 -3.09
N LYS A 111 -24.67 -27.14 -2.89
CA LYS A 111 -23.78 -26.00 -2.71
C LYS A 111 -23.55 -25.30 -4.06
N PRO A 112 -23.76 -23.98 -4.14
CA PRO A 112 -23.64 -23.24 -5.39
C PRO A 112 -22.20 -23.01 -5.89
N PHE A 113 -21.17 -23.49 -5.17
CA PHE A 113 -19.75 -23.23 -5.47
C PHE A 113 -18.84 -24.48 -5.35
N ASP A 114 -19.42 -25.68 -5.22
CA ASP A 114 -18.64 -26.93 -5.25
C ASP A 114 -18.78 -27.52 -6.68
N ASP A 115 -17.88 -27.13 -7.59
CA ASP A 115 -17.50 -27.91 -8.80
C ASP A 115 -16.38 -28.90 -8.44
#